data_AF-A0A5C8PT21-F1
#
_entry.id   AF-A0A5C8PT21-F1
#
_cell.length_a   1.000
_cell.length_b   1.000
_cell.length_c   1.000
_cell.angle_alpha   90.00
_cell.angle_beta   90.00
_cell.angle_gamma   90.00
#
_symmetry.space_group_name_H-M   'P 1'
#
loop_
_entity.id
_entity.type
_entity.pdbx_description
1 polymer ?
#
loop_
_entity_poly.entity_id
_entity_poly.type
_entity_poly.pdbx_seq_one_letter_code
_entity_poly.pdbx_strand_id
1 'polypeptide(L)'
;MQFRPFDTLSEAFVRVRSRPPRTIYLILGLEGARYYVFFSQPDLGQLMNRLATQKVGINMEIEELKRLQPDDDHVLLPSQVAQRLAGFNANHNARRARTEGLTPHLLEQAQALGVQQDAGHAEMFMIESWRRCVDDFMMHRHRYPKRGEIFLSHTPCRTSDDQPSPAMLVDGRNYPTSCRAKLYTFFKANPGIRWKIWYELRFGSAEQLNDTELASDFPGIEIARMTPDVLHLI
;
A
#
# COMPACT_ATOMS: atom_id res chain seq x y z
N MET A 1 2.83 16.28 -6.65
CA MET A 1 3.30 15.95 -5.29
C MET A 1 4.45 16.89 -4.92
N GLN A 2 4.39 17.62 -3.81
CA GLN A 2 5.50 18.50 -3.40
C GLN A 2 6.60 17.65 -2.76
N PHE A 3 7.74 17.50 -3.45
CA PHE A 3 8.92 16.82 -2.94
C PHE A 3 9.54 17.68 -1.85
N ARG A 4 9.35 17.29 -0.58
CA ARG A 4 9.92 17.98 0.58
C ARG A 4 10.77 16.98 1.38
N PRO A 5 12.10 17.19 1.45
CA PRO A 5 12.96 16.41 2.33
C PRO A 5 12.85 16.88 3.80
N PHE A 6 13.22 16.00 4.72
CA PHE A 6 13.25 16.23 6.16
C PHE A 6 14.65 15.96 6.71
N ASP A 7 15.04 16.68 7.77
CA ASP A 7 16.38 16.55 8.36
C ASP A 7 16.42 15.45 9.43
N THR A 8 15.27 15.11 10.01
CA THR A 8 15.16 14.06 11.03
C THR A 8 14.08 13.03 10.70
N LEU A 9 14.25 11.83 11.26
CA LEU A 9 13.27 10.75 11.12
C LEU A 9 11.94 11.14 11.79
N SER A 10 11.98 11.78 12.95
CA SER A 10 10.81 12.24 13.69
C SER A 10 9.97 13.21 12.86
N GLU A 11 10.58 14.19 12.19
CA GLU A 11 9.86 15.10 11.29
C GLU A 11 9.17 14.36 10.13
N ALA A 12 9.87 13.40 9.52
CA ALA A 12 9.31 12.58 8.44
C ALA A 12 8.11 11.76 8.95
N PHE A 13 8.14 11.29 10.20
CA PHE A 13 7.04 10.55 10.78
C PHE A 13 5.87 11.43 11.25
N VAL A 14 6.12 12.64 11.74
CA VAL A 14 5.06 13.64 11.95
C VAL A 14 4.31 13.86 10.64
N ARG A 15 5.02 13.90 9.51
CA ARG A 15 4.41 14.03 8.19
C ARG A 15 3.52 12.83 7.83
N VAL A 16 3.92 11.58 8.10
CA VAL A 16 3.07 10.42 7.80
C VAL A 16 1.89 10.30 8.77
N ARG A 17 2.09 10.61 10.06
CA ARG A 17 1.03 10.58 11.08
C ARG A 17 -0.04 11.65 10.87
N SER A 18 0.29 12.77 10.20
CA SER A 18 -0.67 13.80 9.80
C SER A 18 -1.64 13.38 8.68
N ARG A 19 -1.44 12.20 8.07
CA ARG A 19 -2.31 11.69 6.99
C ARG A 19 -3.48 10.89 7.54
N PRO A 20 -4.54 10.68 6.74
CA PRO A 20 -5.65 9.82 7.14
C PRO A 20 -5.18 8.45 7.61
N PRO A 21 -5.87 7.85 8.62
CA PRO A 21 -5.59 6.49 9.07
C PRO A 21 -5.56 5.52 7.89
N ARG A 22 -4.66 4.53 7.93
CA ARG A 22 -4.46 3.49 6.90
C ARG A 22 -3.80 3.96 5.59
N THR A 23 -3.25 5.17 5.55
CA THR A 23 -2.39 5.55 4.41
C THR A 23 -1.11 4.72 4.44
N ILE A 24 -0.90 3.90 3.40
CA ILE A 24 0.36 3.16 3.22
C ILE A 24 1.46 4.15 2.84
N TYR A 25 2.56 4.13 3.59
CA TYR A 25 3.70 5.01 3.40
C TYR A 25 5.03 4.26 3.38
N LEU A 26 6.03 4.95 2.82
CA LEU A 26 7.45 4.60 2.85
C LEU A 26 8.24 5.87 3.21
N ILE A 27 9.19 5.74 4.12
CA ILE A 27 10.20 6.78 4.38
C ILE A 27 11.57 6.24 3.95
N LEU A 28 12.24 6.95 3.05
CA LEU A 28 13.62 6.69 2.67
C LEU A 28 14.53 7.57 3.54
N GLY A 29 15.38 6.97 4.36
CA GLY A 29 16.45 7.65 5.08
C GLY A 29 17.81 7.42 4.42
N LEU A 30 18.53 8.49 4.12
CA LEU A 30 19.91 8.44 3.62
C LEU A 30 20.86 8.87 4.74
N GLU A 31 21.64 7.89 5.22
CA GLU A 31 22.65 8.03 6.27
C GLU A 31 22.20 8.71 7.57
N GLY A 32 20.90 8.67 7.88
CA GLY A 32 20.36 9.38 9.03
C GLY A 32 20.46 10.90 8.95
N ALA A 33 20.72 11.45 7.76
CA ALA A 33 20.92 12.89 7.53
C ALA A 33 19.79 13.51 6.71
N ARG A 34 19.13 12.72 5.84
CA ARG A 34 18.02 13.20 5.00
C ARG A 34 16.95 12.13 4.88
N TYR A 35 15.70 12.55 4.96
CA TYR A 35 14.55 11.67 4.91
C TYR A 35 13.54 12.14 3.87
N TYR A 36 12.96 11.20 3.12
CA TYR A 36 12.01 11.47 2.05
C TYR A 36 10.77 10.59 2.24
N VAL A 37 9.59 11.20 2.14
CA VAL A 37 8.32 10.53 2.44
C VAL A 37 7.55 10.28 1.15
N PHE A 38 7.13 9.03 0.96
CA PHE A 38 6.33 8.57 -0.15
C PHE A 38 5.04 7.95 0.38
N PHE A 39 3.94 8.18 -0.33
CA PHE A 39 2.63 7.65 0.02
C PHE A 39 2.13 6.82 -1.17
N SER A 40 1.53 5.67 -0.88
CA SER A 40 0.78 4.95 -1.90
C SER A 40 -0.40 5.79 -2.36
N GLN A 41 -0.61 5.85 -3.67
CA GLN A 41 -1.74 6.52 -4.27
C GLN A 41 -2.68 5.43 -4.79
N PRO A 42 -3.92 5.37 -4.29
CA PRO A 42 -4.87 4.36 -4.75
C PRO A 42 -5.14 4.57 -6.24
N ASP A 43 -5.19 3.47 -6.98
CA ASP A 43 -5.76 3.48 -8.31
C ASP A 43 -7.22 3.92 -8.19
N LEU A 44 -7.55 5.05 -8.82
CA LEU A 44 -8.89 5.61 -8.77
C LEU A 44 -9.91 4.63 -9.35
N GLY A 45 -9.54 3.82 -10.36
CA GLY A 45 -10.38 2.74 -10.85
C GLY A 45 -10.64 1.68 -9.78
N GLN A 46 -9.62 1.27 -9.03
CA GLN A 46 -9.78 0.33 -7.91
C GLN A 46 -10.52 0.93 -6.71
N LEU A 47 -10.29 2.21 -6.41
CA LEU A 47 -10.98 2.94 -5.35
C LEU A 47 -12.47 3.05 -5.69
N MET A 48 -12.79 3.44 -6.93
CA MET A 48 -14.16 3.52 -7.42
C MET A 48 -14.81 2.15 -7.49
N ASN A 49 -14.08 1.09 -7.89
CA ASN A 49 -14.60 -0.27 -7.87
C ASN A 49 -14.83 -0.77 -6.43
N ARG A 50 -13.93 -0.49 -5.48
CA ARG A 50 -14.15 -0.78 -4.05
C ARG A 50 -15.35 -0.03 -3.49
N LEU A 51 -15.47 1.27 -3.77
CA LEU A 51 -16.59 2.09 -3.34
C LEU A 51 -17.91 1.62 -3.98
N ALA A 52 -17.89 1.24 -5.25
CA ALA A 52 -19.04 0.66 -5.93
C ALA A 52 -19.41 -0.70 -5.31
N THR A 53 -18.43 -1.56 -5.03
CA THR A 53 -18.65 -2.88 -4.40
C THR A 53 -19.22 -2.71 -3.00
N GLN A 54 -18.70 -1.74 -2.23
CA GLN A 54 -19.20 -1.39 -0.91
C GLN A 54 -20.62 -0.83 -0.97
N LYS A 55 -20.93 0.08 -1.92
CA LYS A 55 -22.28 0.61 -2.12
C LYS A 55 -23.27 -0.46 -2.56
N VAL A 56 -22.88 -1.38 -3.43
CA VAL A 56 -23.71 -2.53 -3.82
C VAL A 56 -23.95 -3.44 -2.61
N GLY A 57 -22.93 -3.68 -1.78
CA GLY A 57 -23.06 -4.43 -0.54
C GLY A 57 -24.06 -3.79 0.44
N ILE A 58 -23.92 -2.49 0.69
CA ILE A 58 -24.83 -1.71 1.57
C ILE A 58 -26.26 -1.68 1.00
N ASN A 59 -26.42 -1.47 -0.31
CA ASN A 59 -27.75 -1.45 -0.92
C ASN A 59 -28.42 -2.84 -0.86
N MET A 60 -27.67 -3.93 -0.99
CA MET A 60 -28.19 -5.28 -0.76
C MET A 60 -28.62 -5.48 0.69
N GLU A 61 -27.83 -5.00 1.64
CA GLU A 61 -28.16 -5.06 3.07
C GLU A 61 -29.43 -4.26 3.38
N ILE A 62 -29.57 -3.06 2.80
CA ILE A 62 -30.78 -2.23 2.93
C ILE A 62 -32.01 -2.93 2.33
N GLU A 63 -31.91 -3.49 1.12
CA GLU A 63 -33.04 -4.18 0.48
C GLU A 63 -33.40 -5.48 1.21
N GLU A 64 -32.43 -6.16 1.80
CA GLU A 64 -32.67 -7.35 2.62
C GLU A 64 -33.27 -6.99 3.99
N LEU A 65 -32.83 -5.90 4.62
CA LEU A 65 -33.44 -5.33 5.83
C LEU A 65 -34.89 -4.87 5.57
N LYS A 66 -35.17 -4.25 4.42
CA LYS A 66 -36.53 -3.92 3.99
C LYS A 66 -37.39 -5.17 3.74
N ARG A 67 -36.82 -6.27 3.27
CA ARG A 67 -37.52 -7.56 3.17
C ARG A 67 -37.72 -8.25 4.52
N LEU A 68 -36.90 -7.93 5.52
CA LEU A 68 -37.00 -8.43 6.89
C LEU A 68 -37.91 -7.57 7.78
N GLN A 69 -38.36 -6.40 7.30
CA GLN A 69 -39.52 -5.69 7.84
C GLN A 69 -40.74 -5.95 6.94
N PRO A 70 -41.49 -7.05 7.16
CA PRO A 70 -42.89 -7.02 6.80
C PRO A 70 -43.59 -6.04 7.74
N ASP A 71 -44.55 -5.29 7.22
CA ASP A 71 -45.66 -4.85 8.06
C ASP A 71 -46.19 -6.11 8.77
N ASP A 72 -46.22 -6.09 10.11
CA ASP A 72 -46.78 -7.08 11.06
C ASP A 72 -45.90 -8.27 11.58
N ASP A 73 -45.57 -8.20 12.88
CA ASP A 73 -45.67 -9.22 13.96
C ASP A 73 -45.13 -10.67 13.83
N HIS A 74 -44.04 -10.93 13.09
CA HIS A 74 -43.38 -12.25 13.14
C HIS A 74 -41.92 -12.23 13.62
N VAL A 75 -41.69 -12.71 14.86
CA VAL A 75 -40.36 -12.93 15.46
C VAL A 75 -39.69 -14.16 14.84
N LEU A 76 -38.56 -13.96 14.16
CA LEU A 76 -37.75 -15.05 13.57
C LEU A 76 -36.95 -15.81 14.64
N LEU A 77 -36.82 -17.13 14.48
CA LEU A 77 -36.06 -17.99 15.39
C LEU A 77 -34.54 -17.87 15.15
N PRO A 78 -33.68 -17.95 16.19
CA PRO A 78 -32.22 -17.78 16.08
C PRO A 78 -31.53 -18.74 15.09
N SER A 79 -32.06 -19.94 14.87
CA SER A 79 -31.54 -20.91 13.91
C SER A 79 -31.73 -20.49 12.45
N GLN A 80 -32.80 -19.76 12.15
CA GLN A 80 -33.06 -19.20 10.82
C GLN A 80 -32.15 -18.00 10.54
N VAL A 81 -31.80 -17.24 11.58
CA VAL A 81 -30.81 -16.15 11.50
C VAL A 81 -29.41 -16.72 11.24
N ALA A 82 -29.02 -17.80 11.91
CA ALA A 82 -27.73 -18.45 11.73
C ALA A 82 -27.54 -19.11 10.34
N GLN A 83 -28.56 -19.81 9.83
CA GLN A 83 -28.53 -20.36 8.46
C GLN A 83 -28.46 -19.27 7.38
N ARG A 84 -29.09 -18.11 7.62
CA ARG A 84 -29.05 -16.98 6.69
C ARG A 84 -27.71 -16.24 6.71
N LEU A 85 -27.08 -16.10 7.88
CA LEU A 85 -25.71 -15.58 8.01
C LEU A 85 -24.66 -16.49 7.32
N ALA A 86 -24.87 -17.81 7.30
CA ALA A 86 -23.99 -18.73 6.58
C ALA A 86 -24.03 -18.55 5.05
N GLY A 87 -25.21 -18.23 4.49
CA GLY A 87 -25.38 -17.88 3.06
C GLY A 87 -24.77 -16.52 2.68
N PHE A 88 -24.68 -15.60 3.64
CA PHE A 88 -24.12 -14.25 3.46
C PHE A 88 -22.64 -14.25 3.10
N ASN A 89 -21.84 -15.18 3.65
CA ASN A 89 -20.41 -15.32 3.37
C ASN A 89 -20.12 -15.99 2.00
N ALA A 90 -21.07 -16.74 1.44
CA ALA A 90 -20.89 -17.45 0.17
C ALA A 90 -20.97 -16.54 -1.09
N ASN A 91 -21.35 -15.27 -0.94
CA ASN A 91 -21.77 -14.40 -2.04
C ASN A 91 -20.71 -13.39 -2.53
N HIS A 92 -19.45 -13.54 -2.13
CA HIS A 92 -18.34 -12.67 -2.55
C HIS A 92 -18.15 -12.60 -4.07
N ASN A 93 -18.32 -13.74 -4.77
CA ASN A 93 -18.16 -13.84 -6.22
C ASN A 93 -19.30 -13.17 -7.00
N ALA A 94 -20.54 -13.22 -6.48
CA ALA A 94 -21.69 -12.56 -7.09
C ALA A 94 -21.63 -11.02 -6.93
N ARG A 95 -21.04 -10.53 -5.83
CA ARG A 95 -20.77 -9.10 -5.63
C ARG A 95 -19.76 -8.58 -6.65
N ARG A 96 -18.65 -9.32 -6.88
CA ARG A 96 -17.62 -8.99 -7.89
C ARG A 96 -18.18 -8.91 -9.32
N ALA A 97 -18.97 -9.91 -9.75
CA ALA A 97 -19.50 -9.96 -11.11
C ALA A 97 -20.44 -8.80 -11.46
N ARG A 98 -21.11 -8.18 -10.47
CA ARG A 98 -22.01 -7.04 -10.70
C ARG A 98 -21.29 -5.70 -10.70
N THR A 99 -20.17 -5.57 -9.99
CA THR A 99 -19.37 -4.33 -10.02
C THR A 99 -18.57 -4.17 -11.30
N GLU A 100 -18.24 -5.25 -12.00
CA GLU A 100 -17.55 -5.21 -13.31
C GLU A 100 -18.29 -4.35 -14.35
N GLY A 101 -19.62 -4.28 -14.30
CA GLY A 101 -20.43 -3.43 -15.19
C GLY A 101 -20.47 -1.94 -14.84
N LEU A 102 -20.12 -1.55 -13.60
CA LEU A 102 -20.11 -0.15 -13.14
C LEU A 102 -18.77 0.54 -13.36
N THR A 103 -17.70 -0.25 -13.49
CA THR A 103 -16.31 0.21 -13.65
C THR A 103 -16.07 1.15 -14.82
N PRO A 104 -16.61 0.92 -16.04
CA PRO A 104 -16.32 1.77 -17.19
C PRO A 104 -16.85 3.20 -17.03
N HIS A 105 -18.06 3.37 -16.52
CA HIS A 105 -18.72 4.68 -16.43
C HIS A 105 -18.14 5.57 -15.32
N LEU A 106 -17.67 4.95 -14.22
CA LEU A 106 -17.00 5.65 -13.12
C LEU A 106 -15.57 6.09 -13.51
N LEU A 107 -14.90 5.32 -14.37
CA LEU A 107 -13.57 5.66 -14.90
C LEU A 107 -13.63 6.88 -15.82
N GLU A 108 -14.67 6.99 -16.64
CA GLU A 108 -14.93 8.11 -17.55
C GLU A 108 -15.20 9.42 -16.77
N GLN A 109 -16.02 9.38 -15.71
CA GLN A 109 -16.26 10.55 -14.85
C GLN A 109 -15.00 11.00 -14.08
N ALA A 110 -14.17 10.06 -13.65
CA ALA A 110 -12.91 10.35 -12.98
C ALA A 110 -11.89 11.06 -13.89
N GLN A 111 -11.81 10.65 -15.16
CA GLN A 111 -10.96 11.28 -16.17
C GLN A 111 -11.44 12.69 -16.53
N ALA A 112 -12.76 12.91 -16.59
CA ALA A 112 -13.35 14.23 -16.87
C ALA A 112 -13.05 15.28 -15.78
N LEU A 113 -12.67 14.86 -14.56
CA LEU A 113 -12.33 15.74 -13.44
C LEU A 113 -10.84 16.11 -13.34
N GLY A 114 -10.01 15.71 -14.31
CA GLY A 114 -8.60 16.13 -14.38
C GLY A 114 -7.70 15.57 -13.25
N VAL A 115 -8.11 14.49 -12.59
CA VAL A 115 -7.33 13.84 -11.54
C VAL A 115 -6.20 13.02 -12.19
N GLN A 116 -4.94 13.34 -11.86
CA GLN A 116 -3.77 12.64 -12.41
C GLN A 116 -3.76 11.14 -12.02
N GLN A 117 -3.42 10.31 -13.00
CA GLN A 117 -3.53 8.85 -13.02
C GLN A 117 -2.37 8.08 -12.35
N ASP A 118 -1.50 8.74 -11.58
CA ASP A 118 -0.32 8.06 -11.02
C ASP A 118 -0.70 7.27 -9.78
N ALA A 119 -1.44 6.19 -10.01
CA ALA A 119 -1.70 5.12 -9.07
C ALA A 119 -0.42 4.31 -8.87
N GLY A 120 -0.07 4.04 -7.63
CA GLY A 120 1.19 3.37 -7.36
C GLY A 120 1.40 3.10 -5.89
N HIS A 121 2.23 2.10 -5.61
CA HIS A 121 2.65 1.84 -4.25
C HIS A 121 3.79 2.81 -3.87
N ALA A 122 3.95 3.10 -2.58
CA ALA A 122 4.98 4.02 -2.09
C ALA A 122 6.40 3.65 -2.55
N GLU A 123 6.70 2.35 -2.71
CA GLU A 123 7.97 1.86 -3.25
C GLU A 123 8.22 2.29 -4.70
N MET A 124 7.17 2.33 -5.53
CA MET A 124 7.28 2.72 -6.93
C MET A 124 7.66 4.19 -7.05
N PHE A 125 6.97 5.06 -6.30
CA PHE A 125 7.29 6.48 -6.28
C PHE A 125 8.68 6.78 -5.72
N MET A 126 9.14 5.99 -4.75
CA MET A 126 10.50 6.09 -4.24
C MET A 126 11.53 5.75 -5.33
N ILE A 127 11.31 4.67 -6.07
CA ILE A 127 12.19 4.26 -7.18
C ILE A 127 12.22 5.33 -8.27
N GLU A 128 11.06 5.86 -8.68
CA GLU A 128 10.95 6.94 -9.68
C GLU A 128 11.61 8.24 -9.23
N SER A 129 11.54 8.53 -7.93
CA SER A 129 12.10 9.75 -7.35
C SER A 129 13.55 9.60 -6.92
N TRP A 130 14.17 8.42 -7.10
CA TRP A 130 15.48 8.10 -6.56
C TRP A 130 16.55 9.11 -6.94
N ARG A 131 16.62 9.49 -8.22
CA ARG A 131 17.60 10.48 -8.71
C ARG A 131 17.45 11.81 -7.98
N ARG A 132 16.22 12.27 -7.75
CA ARG A 132 15.96 13.52 -7.01
C ARG A 132 16.39 13.42 -5.55
N CYS A 133 16.17 12.27 -4.90
CA CYS A 133 16.65 12.04 -3.53
C CYS A 133 18.18 12.04 -3.42
N VAL A 134 18.86 11.44 -4.40
CA VAL A 134 20.32 11.44 -4.45
C VAL A 134 20.86 12.83 -4.73
N ASP A 135 20.28 13.56 -5.68
CA ASP A 135 20.69 14.92 -6.03
C ASP A 135 20.53 15.86 -4.82
N ASP A 136 19.39 15.81 -4.11
CA ASP A 136 19.17 16.58 -2.87
C ASP A 136 20.20 16.22 -1.79
N PHE A 137 20.44 14.92 -1.56
CA PHE A 137 21.44 14.47 -0.60
C PHE A 137 22.84 14.96 -0.97
N MET A 138 23.23 14.89 -2.24
CA MET A 138 24.52 15.35 -2.73
C MET A 138 24.67 16.87 -2.62
N MET A 139 23.62 17.64 -2.88
CA MET A 139 23.63 19.09 -2.64
C MET A 139 23.86 19.41 -1.16
N HIS A 140 23.28 18.63 -0.25
CA HIS A 140 23.39 18.86 1.18
C HIS A 140 24.68 18.31 1.83
N ARG A 141 25.21 17.18 1.34
CA ARG A 141 26.35 16.45 1.93
C ARG A 141 27.62 16.47 1.09
N HIS A 142 27.55 16.98 -0.13
CA HIS A 142 28.65 17.07 -1.10
C HIS A 142 29.31 15.72 -1.45
N ARG A 143 28.58 14.61 -1.28
CA ARG A 143 29.03 13.26 -1.64
C ARG A 143 27.85 12.31 -1.85
N TYR A 144 28.11 11.18 -2.49
CA TYR A 144 27.12 10.12 -2.69
C TYR A 144 26.79 9.40 -1.36
N PRO A 145 25.53 8.98 -1.13
CA PRO A 145 25.17 8.19 0.05
C PRO A 145 25.83 6.80 0.05
N LYS A 146 26.13 6.29 1.25
CA LYS A 146 26.74 4.97 1.50
C LYS A 146 25.85 4.06 2.36
N ARG A 147 24.84 4.60 3.04
CA ARG A 147 23.83 3.86 3.80
C ARG A 147 22.44 4.37 3.46
N GLY A 148 21.51 3.44 3.25
CA GLY A 148 20.11 3.71 3.01
C GLY A 148 19.23 2.86 3.91
N GLU A 149 18.22 3.47 4.51
CA GLU A 149 17.23 2.81 5.35
C GLU A 149 15.85 3.09 4.78
N ILE A 150 15.00 2.06 4.69
CA ILE A 150 13.63 2.19 4.23
C ILE A 150 12.70 1.82 5.37
N PHE A 151 11.82 2.73 5.77
CA PHE A 151 10.81 2.52 6.79
C PHE A 151 9.44 2.38 6.14
N LEU A 152 8.88 1.19 6.20
CA LEU A 152 7.63 0.83 5.57
C LEU A 152 6.51 0.67 6.61
N SER A 153 5.36 1.28 6.35
CA SER A 153 4.15 0.96 7.12
C SER A 153 3.74 -0.52 7.00
N HIS A 154 4.00 -1.13 5.84
CA HIS A 154 3.62 -2.51 5.53
C HIS A 154 4.75 -3.19 4.75
N THR A 155 4.93 -4.50 4.92
CA THR A 155 5.85 -5.26 4.07
C THR A 155 5.49 -5.10 2.59
N PRO A 156 6.48 -5.09 1.67
CA PRO A 156 6.22 -4.93 0.24
C PRO A 156 5.33 -6.04 -0.31
N CYS A 157 4.38 -5.70 -1.19
CA CYS A 157 3.56 -6.71 -1.87
C CYS A 157 4.42 -7.71 -2.65
N ARG A 158 3.92 -8.95 -2.76
CA ARG A 158 4.51 -10.12 -3.39
C ARG A 158 3.71 -10.54 -4.62
N THR A 159 4.34 -11.27 -5.53
CA THR A 159 3.69 -11.76 -6.76
C THR A 159 2.50 -12.69 -6.48
N SER A 160 2.48 -13.35 -5.32
CA SER A 160 1.41 -14.23 -4.86
C SER A 160 0.21 -13.49 -4.23
N ASP A 161 0.30 -12.17 -4.02
CA ASP A 161 -0.82 -11.40 -3.48
C ASP A 161 -1.92 -11.21 -4.52
N ASP A 162 -3.15 -10.90 -4.08
CA ASP A 162 -4.31 -10.70 -4.96
C ASP A 162 -4.10 -9.59 -6.01
N GLN A 163 -3.34 -8.55 -5.65
CA GLN A 163 -3.08 -7.38 -6.49
C GLN A 163 -1.64 -6.88 -6.30
N PRO A 164 -0.64 -7.55 -6.91
CA PRO A 164 0.73 -7.09 -6.85
C PRO A 164 0.92 -5.82 -7.69
N SER A 165 1.87 -4.96 -7.30
CA SER A 165 2.18 -3.78 -8.10
C SER A 165 2.65 -4.16 -9.51
N PRO A 166 2.21 -3.45 -10.56
CA PRO A 166 2.55 -3.77 -11.95
C PRO A 166 4.04 -3.58 -12.23
N ALA A 167 4.59 -4.22 -13.26
CA ALA A 167 5.94 -3.93 -13.72
C ALA A 167 6.07 -2.45 -14.15
N MET A 168 7.28 -1.89 -14.05
CA MET A 168 7.54 -0.48 -14.41
C MET A 168 8.91 -0.30 -15.07
N LEU A 169 9.05 0.74 -15.89
CA LEU A 169 10.30 1.16 -16.51
C LEU A 169 10.68 2.53 -15.94
N VAL A 170 11.85 2.62 -15.29
CA VAL A 170 12.36 3.88 -14.74
C VAL A 170 13.80 4.07 -15.21
N ASP A 171 14.08 5.23 -15.81
CA ASP A 171 15.42 5.58 -16.31
C ASP A 171 16.05 4.47 -17.18
N GLY A 172 15.24 3.84 -18.04
CA GLY A 172 15.69 2.76 -18.93
C GLY A 172 15.90 1.41 -18.24
N ARG A 173 15.60 1.27 -16.95
CA ARG A 173 15.68 0.01 -16.20
C ARG A 173 14.31 -0.60 -15.97
N ASN A 174 14.20 -1.90 -16.29
CA ASN A 174 13.00 -2.70 -16.04
C ASN A 174 12.93 -3.16 -14.59
N TYR A 175 11.78 -2.90 -13.97
CA TYR A 175 11.44 -3.33 -12.62
C TYR A 175 10.25 -4.31 -12.70
N PRO A 176 10.37 -5.53 -12.16
CA PRO A 176 9.37 -6.58 -12.32
C PRO A 176 8.10 -6.30 -11.50
N THR A 177 7.07 -7.13 -11.70
CA THR A 177 5.85 -7.16 -10.87
C THR A 177 6.18 -7.39 -9.39
N SER A 178 5.38 -6.84 -8.48
CA SER A 178 5.50 -6.83 -7.00
C SER A 178 6.57 -5.88 -6.44
N CYS A 179 6.24 -5.18 -5.35
CA CYS A 179 7.16 -4.23 -4.71
C CYS A 179 8.38 -4.93 -4.12
N ARG A 180 8.21 -6.17 -3.62
CA ARG A 180 9.30 -7.02 -3.15
C ARG A 180 10.38 -7.19 -4.21
N ALA A 181 10.00 -7.59 -5.43
CA ALA A 181 10.94 -7.77 -6.52
C ALA A 181 11.51 -6.45 -7.04
N LYS A 182 10.71 -5.38 -7.09
CA LYS A 182 11.19 -4.03 -7.47
C LYS A 182 12.28 -3.51 -6.53
N LEU A 183 12.05 -3.59 -5.23
CA LEU A 183 13.01 -3.16 -4.22
C LEU A 183 14.30 -3.98 -4.34
N TYR A 184 14.21 -5.29 -4.50
CA TYR A 184 15.41 -6.12 -4.68
C TYR A 184 16.22 -5.72 -5.93
N THR A 185 15.56 -5.48 -7.06
CA THR A 185 16.21 -4.95 -8.28
C THR A 185 16.82 -3.57 -8.03
N PHE A 186 16.12 -2.71 -7.30
CA PHE A 186 16.59 -1.37 -6.94
C PHE A 186 17.86 -1.42 -6.07
N PHE A 187 17.91 -2.30 -5.08
CA PHE A 187 19.08 -2.45 -4.22
C PHE A 187 20.29 -3.00 -4.99
N LYS A 188 20.08 -4.01 -5.85
CA LYS A 188 21.14 -4.54 -6.73
C LYS A 188 21.69 -3.50 -7.69
N ALA A 189 20.83 -2.60 -8.15
CA ALA A 189 21.21 -1.48 -9.00
C ALA A 189 22.01 -0.38 -8.27
N ASN A 190 21.99 -0.36 -6.94
CA ASN A 190 22.68 0.61 -6.10
C ASN A 190 23.67 -0.10 -5.14
N PRO A 191 24.65 -0.86 -5.65
CA PRO A 191 25.52 -1.71 -4.84
C PRO A 191 26.49 -0.92 -3.93
N GLY A 192 26.69 0.38 -4.21
CA GLY A 192 27.51 1.26 -3.38
C GLY A 192 26.84 1.71 -2.07
N ILE A 193 25.59 1.29 -1.82
CA ILE A 193 24.80 1.66 -0.64
C ILE A 193 24.49 0.39 0.15
N ARG A 194 24.77 0.42 1.46
CA ARG A 194 24.31 -0.62 2.39
C ARG A 194 22.86 -0.34 2.78
N TRP A 195 21.99 -1.28 2.49
CA TRP A 195 20.55 -1.15 2.67
C TRP A 195 20.05 -1.86 3.93
N LYS A 196 19.06 -1.26 4.58
CA LYS A 196 18.27 -1.87 5.64
C LYS A 196 16.79 -1.54 5.45
N ILE A 197 15.93 -2.51 5.72
CA ILE A 197 14.48 -2.38 5.64
C ILE A 197 13.88 -2.52 7.04
N TRP A 198 13.05 -1.57 7.39
CA TRP A 198 12.23 -1.55 8.58
C TRP A 198 10.76 -1.66 8.16
N TYR A 199 9.97 -2.50 8.81
CA TYR A 199 8.53 -2.62 8.52
C TYR A 199 7.69 -2.61 9.80
N GLU A 200 6.49 -2.02 9.76
CA GLU A 200 5.59 -1.96 10.92
C GLU A 200 4.64 -3.16 10.96
N LEU A 201 3.93 -3.39 9.85
CA LEU A 201 2.95 -4.47 9.68
C LEU A 201 3.34 -5.41 8.52
N ARG A 202 2.92 -6.67 8.61
CA ARG A 202 2.95 -7.59 7.46
C ARG A 202 1.69 -7.39 6.62
N PHE A 203 1.78 -7.64 5.32
CA PHE A 203 0.69 -7.44 4.37
C PHE A 203 0.51 -8.64 3.45
N GLY A 204 -0.75 -9.03 3.22
CA GLY A 204 -1.11 -10.05 2.23
C GLY A 204 -0.48 -11.39 2.55
N SER A 205 0.12 -12.05 1.55
CA SER A 205 0.79 -13.33 1.74
C SER A 205 1.96 -13.29 2.73
N ALA A 206 2.51 -12.10 3.03
CA ALA A 206 3.55 -11.96 4.04
C ALA A 206 3.04 -12.14 5.48
N GLU A 207 1.72 -12.05 5.73
CA GLU A 207 1.14 -12.23 7.08
C GLU A 207 1.40 -13.62 7.65
N GLN A 208 1.57 -14.62 6.77
CA GLN A 208 1.80 -16.02 7.14
C GLN A 208 3.28 -16.35 7.37
N LEU A 209 4.18 -15.41 7.11
CA LEU A 209 5.61 -15.64 7.16
C LEU A 209 6.20 -15.29 8.52
N ASN A 210 7.21 -16.05 8.92
CA ASN A 210 8.09 -15.66 10.01
C ASN A 210 9.23 -14.73 9.53
N ASP A 211 10.01 -14.19 10.47
CA ASP A 211 11.05 -13.20 10.14
C ASP A 211 12.19 -13.79 9.30
N THR A 212 12.50 -15.09 9.45
CA THR A 212 13.52 -15.78 8.65
C THR A 212 13.07 -15.91 7.20
N GLU A 213 11.81 -16.29 6.98
CA GLU A 213 11.21 -16.40 5.65
C GLU A 213 11.12 -15.02 4.99
N LEU A 214 10.78 -13.99 5.75
CA LEU A 214 10.77 -12.61 5.25
C LEU A 214 12.19 -12.12 4.92
N ALA A 215 13.20 -12.46 5.72
CA ALA A 215 14.60 -12.15 5.43
C ALA A 215 15.10 -12.83 4.14
N SER A 216 14.60 -14.02 3.82
CA SER A 216 14.93 -14.71 2.58
C SER A 216 14.48 -13.95 1.32
N ASP A 217 13.53 -12.99 1.44
CA ASP A 217 13.13 -12.15 0.31
C ASP A 217 14.23 -11.22 -0.17
N PHE A 218 15.11 -10.79 0.73
CA PHE A 218 16.14 -9.81 0.48
C PHE A 218 17.52 -10.33 0.87
N PRO A 219 18.07 -11.33 0.14
CA PRO A 219 19.38 -11.89 0.46
C PRO A 219 20.46 -10.81 0.50
N GLY A 220 21.19 -10.74 1.63
CA GLY A 220 22.24 -9.75 1.86
C GLY A 220 21.77 -8.37 2.31
N ILE A 221 20.47 -8.21 2.61
CA ILE A 221 19.87 -6.97 3.09
C ILE A 221 19.19 -7.27 4.42
N GLU A 222 19.48 -6.45 5.42
CA GLU A 222 18.83 -6.59 6.72
C GLU A 222 17.37 -6.13 6.63
N ILE A 223 16.43 -6.97 7.04
CA ILE A 223 15.02 -6.61 7.21
C ILE A 223 14.60 -6.92 8.63
N ALA A 224 13.96 -5.95 9.27
CA ALA A 224 13.53 -6.06 10.67
C ALA A 224 12.19 -5.36 10.89
N ARG A 225 11.43 -5.86 11.86
CA ARG A 225 10.22 -5.17 12.30
C ARG A 225 10.60 -3.93 13.11
N MET A 226 9.89 -2.82 12.91
CA MET A 226 10.00 -1.65 13.75
C MET A 226 9.52 -2.01 15.17
N THR A 227 10.41 -1.91 16.14
CA THR A 227 10.05 -2.08 17.55
C THR A 227 9.32 -0.84 18.07
N PRO A 228 8.56 -0.95 19.17
CA PRO A 228 8.00 0.22 19.86
C PRO A 228 9.05 1.28 20.15
N ASP A 229 10.29 0.89 20.49
CA ASP A 229 11.38 1.84 20.74
C ASP A 229 11.76 2.62 19.47
N VAL A 230 11.81 1.97 18.31
CA VAL A 230 11.97 2.68 17.03
C VAL A 230 10.79 3.61 16.79
N LEU A 231 9.57 3.21 17.11
CA LEU A 231 8.36 4.05 16.95
C LEU A 231 8.25 5.18 18.00
N HIS A 232 8.89 5.03 19.18
CA HIS A 232 8.86 5.97 20.31
C HIS A 232 10.03 6.96 20.30
N LEU A 233 11.15 6.64 19.65
CA LEU A 233 12.22 7.59 19.32
C LEU A 233 11.81 8.61 18.23
N ILE A 234 10.53 8.58 17.82
CA ILE A 234 9.95 9.20 16.63
C ILE A 234 8.69 10.00 16.96
#